data_AF-A0A8H9R074-F1
#
_entry.id   AF-A0A8H9R074-F1
#
_cell.length_a   1.000
_cell.length_b   1.000
_cell.length_c   1.000
_cell.angle_alpha   90.00
_cell.angle_beta   90.00
_cell.angle_gamma   90.00
#
_symmetry.space_group_name_H-M   'P 1'
#
loop_
_entity.id
_entity.type
_entity.pdbx_description
1 polymer ?
#
loop_
_entity_poly.entity_id
_entity_poly.type
_entity_poly.pdbx_seq_one_letter_code
_entity_poly.pdbx_strand_id
1 'polypeptide(L)'
;MEVIIILIVMTLGLYTLNKENKKRKRSGLSVELLNPKYEYRLIFTSKDGITRELKLFSDRKHEISEILNFFINNTLNVIELKECDKSVLIPLSEIRMFEIKEFFNGNLNSISKGKMV
;
A
#
# COMPACT_ATOMS: atom_id res chain seq x y z
N MET A 1 -18.65 -0.27 -44.28
CA MET A 1 -17.38 0.19 -43.66
C MET A 1 -17.63 0.83 -42.30
N GLU A 2 -18.54 1.82 -42.20
CA GLU A 2 -18.82 2.53 -40.94
C GLU A 2 -19.35 1.63 -39.81
N VAL A 3 -20.26 0.69 -40.11
CA VAL A 3 -20.83 -0.24 -39.10
C VAL A 3 -19.77 -1.16 -38.48
N ILE A 4 -18.74 -1.53 -39.26
CA ILE A 4 -17.65 -2.41 -38.81
C ILE A 4 -16.75 -1.66 -37.82
N ILE A 5 -16.48 -0.37 -38.07
CA ILE A 5 -15.67 0.48 -37.19
C ILE A 5 -16.37 0.66 -35.84
N ILE A 6 -17.70 0.86 -35.84
CA ILE A 6 -18.49 1.02 -34.61
C ILE A 6 -18.42 -0.25 -33.74
N LEU A 7 -18.52 -1.44 -34.36
CA LEU A 7 -18.36 -2.72 -33.67
C LEU A 7 -16.98 -2.91 -33.05
N ILE A 8 -15.91 -2.50 -33.74
CA ILE A 8 -14.53 -2.57 -33.24
C ILE A 8 -14.33 -1.63 -32.03
N VAL A 9 -14.86 -0.41 -32.09
CA VAL A 9 -14.76 0.55 -30.98
C VAL A 9 -15.55 0.09 -29.76
N MET A 10 -16.75 -0.47 -29.93
CA MET A 10 -17.54 -1.00 -28.82
C MET A 10 -16.87 -2.20 -28.14
N THR A 11 -16.30 -3.12 -28.94
CA THR A 11 -15.61 -4.31 -28.40
C THR A 11 -14.31 -3.95 -27.69
N LEU A 12 -13.55 -2.97 -28.19
CA LEU A 12 -12.39 -2.42 -27.50
C LEU A 12 -12.78 -1.71 -26.19
N GLY A 13 -13.86 -0.91 -26.20
CA GLY A 13 -14.38 -0.24 -25.01
C GLY A 13 -14.84 -1.22 -23.93
N LEU A 14 -15.52 -2.30 -24.31
CA LEU A 14 -15.90 -3.39 -23.39
C LEU A 14 -14.67 -4.16 -22.88
N TYR A 15 -13.65 -4.37 -23.71
CA TYR A 15 -12.42 -5.04 -23.31
C TYR A 15 -11.61 -4.23 -22.30
N THR A 16 -11.49 -2.91 -22.50
CA THR A 16 -10.83 -2.01 -21.56
C THR A 16 -11.60 -1.92 -20.24
N LEU A 17 -12.92 -1.74 -20.30
CA LEU A 17 -13.78 -1.73 -19.09
C LEU A 17 -13.70 -3.06 -18.32
N ASN A 18 -13.67 -4.21 -19.01
CA ASN A 18 -13.56 -5.52 -18.35
C ASN A 18 -12.16 -5.76 -17.75
N LYS A 19 -11.09 -5.24 -18.37
CA LYS A 19 -9.74 -5.28 -17.80
C LYS A 19 -9.63 -4.39 -16.57
N GLU A 20 -10.28 -3.23 -16.58
CA GLU A 20 -10.42 -2.35 -15.42
C GLU A 20 -11.29 -2.97 -14.32
N ASN A 21 -12.41 -3.62 -14.69
CA ASN A 21 -13.25 -4.34 -13.74
C ASN A 21 -12.56 -5.58 -13.17
N LYS A 22 -11.71 -6.29 -13.93
CA LYS A 22 -10.85 -7.36 -13.39
C LYS A 22 -9.78 -6.80 -12.46
N LYS A 23 -9.23 -5.61 -12.72
CA LYS A 23 -8.33 -4.92 -11.78
C LYS A 23 -9.07 -4.49 -10.50
N ARG A 24 -10.29 -3.94 -10.62
CA ARG A 24 -11.15 -3.56 -9.47
C ARG A 24 -11.69 -4.76 -8.69
N LYS A 25 -12.04 -5.86 -9.35
CA LYS A 25 -12.45 -7.11 -8.70
C LYS A 25 -11.28 -7.81 -7.98
N ARG A 26 -10.03 -7.45 -8.26
CA ARG A 26 -8.85 -7.95 -7.54
C ARG A 26 -8.50 -7.15 -6.28
N SER A 27 -9.14 -6.02 -6.03
CA SER A 27 -8.94 -5.25 -4.78
C SER A 27 -10.22 -5.13 -3.94
N GLY A 28 -11.26 -5.90 -4.28
CA GLY A 28 -12.37 -6.25 -3.40
C GLY A 28 -12.07 -7.52 -2.61
N LEU A 29 -10.84 -7.68 -2.11
CA LEU A 29 -10.45 -8.76 -1.19
C LEU A 29 -10.94 -8.41 0.22
N SER A 30 -12.22 -8.06 0.32
CA SER A 30 -13.00 -8.05 1.55
C SER A 30 -13.62 -9.45 1.69
N VAL A 31 -12.78 -10.45 1.89
CA VAL A 31 -13.19 -11.78 2.34
C VAL A 31 -12.10 -12.20 3.32
N GLU A 32 -12.36 -11.95 4.60
CA GLU A 32 -11.80 -12.70 5.73
C GLU A 32 -10.26 -12.77 5.79
N LEU A 33 -9.61 -11.73 6.33
CA LEU A 33 -8.31 -11.91 6.98
C LEU A 33 -8.52 -12.74 8.27
N LEU A 34 -8.70 -14.05 8.10
CA LEU A 34 -8.66 -15.03 9.18
C LEU A 34 -7.25 -15.01 9.78
N ASN A 35 -7.07 -14.16 10.80
CA ASN A 35 -5.90 -14.05 11.66
C ASN A 35 -4.54 -13.93 10.93
N PRO A 36 -4.21 -12.75 10.38
CA PRO A 36 -2.88 -12.54 9.81
C PRO A 36 -1.80 -12.87 10.83
N LYS A 37 -0.88 -13.76 10.45
CA LYS A 37 0.19 -14.23 11.33
C LYS A 37 1.21 -13.13 11.61
N TYR A 38 1.49 -12.29 10.61
CA TYR A 38 2.49 -11.23 10.69
C TYR A 38 1.82 -9.85 10.60
N GLU A 39 2.16 -8.98 11.53
CA GLU A 39 1.80 -7.57 11.52
C GLU A 39 3.10 -6.76 11.45
N TYR A 40 3.19 -5.85 10.48
CA TYR A 40 4.29 -4.92 10.31
C TYR A 40 3.76 -3.52 10.57
N ARG A 41 4.42 -2.79 11.46
CA ARG A 41 4.09 -1.40 11.78
C ARG A 41 5.20 -0.48 11.32
N LEU A 42 4.90 0.44 10.41
CA LEU A 42 5.77 1.56 10.09
C LEU A 42 5.35 2.76 10.93
N ILE A 43 6.21 3.17 11.84
CA ILE A 43 6.06 4.37 12.64
C ILE A 43 7.03 5.40 12.07
N PHE A 44 6.56 6.60 11.75
CA PHE A 44 7.43 7.65 11.24
C PHE A 44 7.08 8.99 11.86
N THR A 45 8.09 9.84 11.99
CA THR A 45 7.97 11.19 12.54
C THR A 45 8.36 12.20 11.47
N SER A 46 7.46 13.14 11.20
CA SER A 46 7.71 14.24 10.26
C SER A 46 8.70 15.25 10.82
N LYS A 47 9.22 16.14 9.97
CA LYS A 47 10.05 17.28 10.36
C LYS A 47 9.34 18.20 11.37
N ASP A 48 8.02 18.34 11.24
CA ASP A 48 7.16 19.09 12.18
C ASP A 48 6.92 18.36 13.52
N GLY A 49 7.52 17.19 13.72
CA GLY A 49 7.41 16.40 14.94
C GLY A 49 6.16 15.54 15.04
N ILE A 50 5.29 15.54 14.03
CA ILE A 50 4.07 14.72 13.99
C ILE A 50 4.47 13.26 13.77
N THR A 51 4.03 12.37 14.65
CA THR A 51 4.28 10.94 14.55
C THR A 51 3.02 10.21 14.08
N ARG A 52 3.17 9.31 13.11
CA ARG A 52 2.10 8.49 12.55
C ARG A 52 2.51 7.02 12.48
N GLU A 53 1.51 6.14 12.51
CA GLU A 53 1.68 4.70 12.46
C GLU A 53 0.85 4.11 11.30
N LEU A 54 1.47 3.27 10.51
CA LEU A 54 0.87 2.49 9.44
C LEU A 54 1.00 1.00 9.73
N LYS A 55 -0.06 0.26 9.46
CA LYS A 55 -0.12 -1.20 9.69
C LYS A 55 -0.26 -1.94 8.38
N LEU A 56 0.56 -2.97 8.23
CA LEU A 56 0.51 -3.93 7.14
C LEU A 56 0.37 -5.32 7.73
N PHE A 57 -0.60 -6.09 7.25
CA PHE A 57 -0.81 -7.47 7.67
C PHE A 57 -0.45 -8.42 6.54
N SER A 58 0.25 -9.51 6.87
CA SER A 58 0.63 -10.54 5.91
C SER A 58 0.44 -11.94 6.48
N ASP A 59 0.11 -12.90 5.59
CA ASP A 59 0.08 -14.33 5.88
C ASP A 59 1.49 -14.95 5.88
N ARG A 60 2.49 -14.23 5.35
CA ARG A 60 3.86 -14.68 5.17
C ARG A 60 4.87 -13.73 5.82
N LYS A 61 6.02 -14.28 6.21
CA LYS A 61 7.16 -13.49 6.67
C LYS A 61 7.85 -12.85 5.47
N HIS A 62 8.11 -11.55 5.55
CA HIS A 62 8.94 -10.80 4.61
C HIS A 62 10.20 -10.29 5.32
N GLU A 63 11.24 -10.00 4.53
CA GLU A 63 12.43 -9.33 5.06
C GLU A 63 12.13 -7.87 5.39
N ILE A 64 12.69 -7.38 6.50
CA ILE A 64 12.44 -6.01 6.98
C ILE A 64 12.86 -4.95 5.94
N SER A 65 13.91 -5.23 5.17
CA SER A 65 14.39 -4.43 4.04
C SER A 65 13.34 -4.26 2.95
N GLU A 66 12.55 -5.29 2.69
CA GLU A 66 11.46 -5.27 1.71
C GLU A 66 10.19 -4.62 2.27
N ILE A 67 9.99 -4.70 3.59
CA ILE A 67 8.78 -4.19 4.25
C ILE A 67 8.55 -2.70 3.99
N LEU A 68 9.62 -1.91 4.00
CA LEU A 68 9.52 -0.47 3.76
C LEU A 68 8.91 -0.17 2.38
N ASN A 69 9.22 -0.99 1.36
CA ASN A 69 8.70 -0.82 0.00
C ASN A 69 7.19 -1.08 -0.10
N PHE A 70 6.57 -1.77 0.87
CA PHE A 70 5.10 -1.90 0.89
C PHE A 70 4.40 -0.62 1.36
N PHE A 71 5.10 0.22 2.13
CA PHE A 71 4.55 1.49 2.62
C PHE A 71 4.91 2.67 1.70
N ILE A 72 6.00 2.57 0.94
CA ILE A 72 6.50 3.64 0.09
C ILE A 72 6.10 3.42 -1.37
N ASN A 73 5.52 4.46 -1.98
CA ASN A 73 5.41 4.54 -3.42
C ASN A 73 6.72 5.10 -4.00
N ASN A 74 7.59 4.21 -4.47
CA ASN A 74 8.90 4.56 -5.02
C ASN A 74 8.84 5.39 -6.32
N THR A 75 7.72 5.38 -7.05
CA THR A 75 7.56 6.22 -8.26
C THR A 75 7.34 7.68 -7.90
N LEU A 76 6.58 7.92 -6.83
CA LEU A 76 6.22 9.26 -6.39
C LEU A 76 7.08 9.77 -5.23
N ASN A 77 7.90 8.91 -4.62
CA ASN A 77 8.64 9.19 -3.38
C ASN A 77 7.70 9.74 -2.30
N VAL A 78 6.60 9.02 -2.07
CA VAL A 78 5.63 9.36 -1.01
C VAL A 78 5.20 8.12 -0.24
N ILE A 79 4.72 8.33 0.98
CA ILE A 79 3.90 7.39 1.73
C ILE A 79 2.43 7.77 1.51
N GLU A 80 1.62 6.80 1.10
CA GLU A 80 0.16 6.97 0.99
C GLU A 80 -0.50 6.52 2.28
N LEU A 81 -1.19 7.45 2.96
CA LEU A 81 -2.06 7.16 4.09
C LEU A 81 -3.51 7.27 3.69
N LYS A 82 -4.34 6.32 4.12
CA LYS A 82 -5.79 6.41 3.97
C LYS A 82 -6.40 6.82 5.30
N GLU A 83 -6.93 8.03 5.37
CA GLU A 83 -7.61 8.61 6.52
C GLU A 83 -9.03 9.04 6.10
N CYS A 84 -10.06 8.54 6.77
CA CYS A 84 -11.46 8.98 6.58
C CYS A 84 -11.88 9.11 5.10
N ASP A 85 -11.69 8.04 4.33
CA ASP A 85 -11.96 7.92 2.89
C ASP A 85 -11.12 8.84 1.97
N LYS A 86 -10.15 9.56 2.52
CA LYS A 86 -9.20 10.38 1.76
C LYS A 86 -7.82 9.74 1.79
N SER A 87 -7.12 9.86 0.67
CA SER A 87 -5.71 9.45 0.59
C SER A 87 -4.83 10.68 0.76
N VAL A 88 -4.00 10.67 1.80
CA VAL A 88 -3.02 11.70 2.12
C VAL A 88 -1.66 11.20 1.66
N LEU A 89 -1.01 11.97 0.79
CA LEU A 89 0.35 11.67 0.33
C LEU A 89 1.34 12.45 1.18
N ILE A 90 2.26 11.75 1.84
CA ILE A 90 3.36 12.36 2.59
C ILE A 90 4.65 12.19 1.79
N PRO A 91 5.29 13.28 1.34
CA PRO A 91 6.61 13.20 0.71
C PRO A 91 7.63 12.57 1.65
N LEU A 92 8.49 11.70 1.15
CA LEU A 92 9.57 11.10 1.96
C LEU A 92 10.50 12.17 2.54
N SER A 93 10.68 13.28 1.83
CA SER A 93 11.46 14.43 2.25
C SER A 93 10.92 15.10 3.51
N GLU A 94 9.66 14.91 3.85
CA GLU A 94 9.05 15.44 5.08
C GLU A 94 9.25 14.52 6.29
N ILE A 95 9.78 13.32 6.08
CA ILE A 95 9.99 12.33 7.13
C ILE A 95 11.40 12.46 7.68
N ARG A 96 11.50 12.70 8.98
CA ARG A 96 12.79 12.84 9.67
C ARG A 96 13.36 11.50 10.11
N MET A 97 12.49 10.61 10.60
CA MET A 97 12.90 9.34 11.18
C MET A 97 11.77 8.33 11.02
N PHE A 98 12.13 7.06 10.89
CA PHE A 98 11.19 5.95 10.84
C PHE A 98 11.66 4.75 11.67
N GLU A 99 10.70 3.95 12.08
CA GLU A 99 10.84 2.70 12.80
C GLU A 99 9.87 1.67 12.21
N ILE A 100 10.39 0.50 11.85
CA ILE A 100 9.59 -0.66 11.46
C ILE A 100 9.59 -1.65 12.62
N LYS A 101 8.41 -2.08 13.03
CA LYS A 101 8.21 -3.14 14.02
C LYS A 101 7.54 -4.34 13.34
N GLU A 102 8.07 -5.52 13.56
CA GLU A 102 7.46 -6.79 13.15
C GLU A 102 6.82 -7.45 14.36
N PHE A 103 5.60 -7.94 14.20
CA PHE A 103 4.87 -8.72 15.18
C PHE A 103 4.48 -10.06 14.57
N PHE A 104 4.58 -11.13 15.34
CA PHE A 104 4.06 -12.45 14.99
C PHE A 104 3.10 -12.93 16.08
N ASN A 105 1.86 -13.26 15.71
CA ASN A 105 0.79 -13.61 16.66
C ASN A 105 0.65 -12.60 17.82
N GLY A 106 0.80 -11.29 17.53
CA GLY A 106 0.69 -10.22 18.51
C GLY A 106 1.94 -9.97 19.37
N ASN A 107 2.98 -10.80 19.25
CA ASN A 107 4.25 -10.60 19.96
C ASN A 107 5.25 -9.83 19.09
N LEU A 108 5.90 -8.83 19.65
CA LEU A 108 6.96 -8.09 18.97
C LEU A 108 8.15 -9.02 18.70
N ASN A 109 8.51 -9.16 17.43
CA ASN A 109 9.56 -10.05 16.96
C ASN A 109 10.84 -9.30 16.60
N SER A 110 10.72 -8.15 15.92
CA SER A 110 11.89 -7.37 15.47
C SER A 110 11.59 -5.88 15.39
N ILE A 111 12.66 -5.07 15.45
CA ILE A 111 12.61 -3.61 15.28
C ILE A 111 13.76 -3.20 14.36
N SER A 112 13.46 -2.35 13.38
CA SER A 112 14.46 -1.65 12.57
C SER A 112 14.20 -0.15 12.60
N LYS A 113 15.25 0.66 12.66
CA LYS A 113 15.16 2.13 12.73
C LYS A 113 16.06 2.74 11.68
N GLY A 114 15.60 3.84 11.11
CA GLY A 114 16.37 4.59 10.11
C GLY A 114 16.00 6.06 10.06
N LYS A 115 16.83 6.82 9.36
CA LYS A 115 16.53 8.19 8.94
C LYS A 115 16.22 8.16 7.44
N MET A 116 15.26 8.97 7.03
CA MET A 116 15.06 9.26 5.61
C MET A 116 15.91 10.47 5.26
N VAL A 117 16.70 10.35 4.19
CA VAL A 117 17.65 11.36 3.72
C VAL A 117 16.92 12.37 2.84
#